data_AF-A0ABD4E9G1-F1
#
_entry.id   AF-A0ABD4E9G1-F1
#
_cell.length_a   1.000
_cell.length_b   1.000
_cell.length_c   1.000
_cell.angle_alpha   90.00
_cell.angle_beta   90.00
_cell.angle_gamma   90.00
#
_symmetry.space_group_name_H-M   'P 1'
#
loop_
_entity.id
_entity.type
_entity.pdbx_description
1 polymer ?
#
loop_
_entity_poly.entity_id
_entity_poly.type
_entity_poly.pdbx_seq_one_letter_code
_entity_poly.pdbx_strand_id
1 'polypeptide(L)'
;MHIPRTHNHNVRRLSALVDRQSDQLQAAADDAALARDERNEAIADGVTFDTFQISTIDCAVIDAALARGRLEDVYSVWNILVAARDAEIARRIAAADIAESRPLAMTYCSQCGAELGPGTSGVSHCSDHIGRRT
;
A
#
# COMPACT_ATOMS: atom_id res chain seq x y z
N MET A 1 8.12 33.85 -55.42
CA MET A 1 8.53 32.80 -54.47
C MET A 1 7.56 32.85 -53.29
N HIS A 2 6.60 31.93 -53.21
CA HIS A 2 5.59 31.91 -52.15
C HIS A 2 6.04 30.89 -51.10
N ILE A 3 6.36 31.35 -49.89
CA ILE A 3 6.71 30.48 -48.77
C ILE A 3 5.40 30.15 -48.03
N PRO A 4 4.95 28.89 -48.01
CA PRO A 4 3.71 28.54 -47.32
C PRO A 4 3.89 28.79 -45.82
N ARG A 5 2.94 29.53 -45.22
CA ARG A 5 2.91 29.76 -43.78
C ARG A 5 2.70 28.40 -43.09
N THR A 6 3.74 27.92 -42.44
CA THR A 6 3.65 26.75 -41.56
C THR A 6 2.59 27.03 -40.48
N HIS A 7 1.71 26.06 -40.27
CA HIS A 7 0.59 26.09 -39.31
C HIS A 7 1.11 26.14 -37.85
N ASN A 8 1.70 27.25 -37.44
CA ASN A 8 2.25 27.45 -36.09
C ASN A 8 1.17 27.50 -34.99
N HIS A 9 -0.11 27.54 -35.38
CA HIS A 9 -1.28 27.61 -34.49
C HIS A 9 -1.62 26.25 -33.88
N ASN A 10 -1.38 25.16 -34.61
CA ASN A 10 -1.70 23.79 -34.14
C ASN A 10 -0.65 23.25 -33.16
N VAL A 11 0.63 23.56 -33.35
CA VAL A 11 1.71 23.06 -32.50
C VAL A 11 1.55 23.57 -31.06
N ARG A 12 1.29 24.87 -30.87
CA ARG A 12 1.07 25.45 -29.52
C ARG A 12 -0.21 24.94 -28.85
N ARG A 13 -1.27 24.67 -29.63
CA ARG A 13 -2.53 24.15 -29.10
C ARG A 13 -2.40 22.69 -28.65
N LEU A 14 -1.60 21.89 -29.36
CA LEU A 14 -1.28 20.52 -28.95
C LEU A 14 -0.41 20.49 -27.69
N SER A 15 0.61 21.35 -27.60
CA SER A 15 1.42 21.48 -26.36
C SER A 15 0.55 21.84 -25.16
N ALA A 16 -0.32 22.86 -25.28
CA ALA A 16 -1.20 23.26 -24.19
C ALA A 16 -2.20 22.16 -23.76
N LEU A 17 -2.59 21.25 -24.66
CA LEU A 17 -3.44 20.10 -24.32
C LEU A 17 -2.66 19.02 -23.58
N VAL A 18 -1.41 18.76 -23.98
CA VAL A 18 -0.51 17.82 -23.30
C VAL A 18 -0.16 18.31 -21.90
N ASP A 19 0.13 19.61 -21.77
CA ASP A 19 0.41 20.25 -20.47
C ASP A 19 -0.82 20.10 -19.56
N ARG A 20 -2.01 20.45 -20.06
CA ARG A 20 -3.27 20.28 -19.32
C ARG A 20 -3.53 18.82 -18.92
N GLN A 21 -3.26 17.86 -19.82
CA GLN A 21 -3.42 16.44 -19.50
C GLN A 21 -2.44 16.02 -18.40
N SER A 22 -1.21 16.49 -18.46
CA SER A 22 -0.19 16.21 -17.43
C SER A 22 -0.59 16.80 -16.09
N ASP A 23 -1.07 18.04 -16.07
CA ASP A 23 -1.58 18.70 -14.87
C ASP A 23 -2.77 17.94 -14.27
N GLN A 24 -3.68 17.44 -15.11
CA GLN A 24 -4.81 16.63 -14.66
C GLN A 24 -4.38 15.29 -14.07
N LEU A 25 -3.39 14.63 -14.67
CA LEU A 25 -2.84 13.38 -14.14
C LEU A 25 -2.12 13.61 -12.82
N GLN A 26 -1.38 14.72 -12.70
CA GLN A 26 -0.72 15.09 -11.45
C GLN A 26 -1.73 15.38 -10.35
N ALA A 27 -2.73 16.22 -10.63
CA ALA A 27 -3.80 16.52 -9.67
C ALA A 27 -4.52 15.24 -9.20
N ALA A 28 -4.84 14.32 -10.12
CA ALA A 28 -5.47 13.05 -9.76
C ALA A 28 -4.56 12.15 -8.90
N ALA A 29 -3.24 12.18 -9.14
CA ALA A 29 -2.27 11.46 -8.32
C ALA A 29 -2.12 12.06 -6.92
N ASP A 30 -2.09 13.40 -6.84
CA ASP A 30 -2.03 14.14 -5.58
C ASP A 30 -3.30 13.92 -4.75
N ASP A 31 -4.48 13.98 -5.37
CA ASP A 31 -5.77 13.68 -4.73
C ASP A 31 -5.80 12.24 -4.19
N ALA A 32 -5.27 11.28 -4.95
CA ALA A 32 -5.19 9.89 -4.51
C ALA A 32 -4.19 9.68 -3.37
N ALA A 33 -3.09 10.44 -3.34
CA ALA A 33 -2.14 10.43 -2.23
C ALA A 33 -2.80 11.02 -0.96
N LEU A 34 -3.49 12.15 -1.10
CA LEU A 34 -4.19 12.80 0.01
C LEU A 34 -5.26 11.88 0.61
N ALA A 35 -6.08 11.23 -0.23
CA ALA A 35 -7.10 10.29 0.25
C ALA A 35 -6.49 9.09 0.99
N ARG A 36 -5.31 8.62 0.56
CA ARG A 36 -4.56 7.56 1.27
C ARG A 36 -4.08 8.04 2.63
N ASP A 37 -3.54 9.26 2.70
CA ASP A 37 -3.05 9.84 3.94
C ASP A 37 -4.18 10.09 4.94
N GLU A 38 -5.31 10.66 4.50
CA GLU A 38 -6.51 10.87 5.33
C GLU A 38 -7.05 9.55 5.90
N ARG A 39 -7.08 8.49 5.08
CA ARG A 39 -7.46 7.16 5.55
C ARG A 39 -6.47 6.61 6.57
N ASN A 40 -5.17 6.75 6.32
CA ASN A 40 -4.13 6.27 7.22
C ASN A 40 -4.17 7.01 8.57
N GLU A 41 -4.46 8.30 8.56
CA GLU A 41 -4.72 9.12 9.76
C GLU A 41 -5.94 8.61 10.52
N ALA A 42 -7.07 8.41 9.83
CA ALA A 42 -8.28 7.86 10.45
C ALA A 42 -8.05 6.46 11.06
N ILE A 43 -7.21 5.62 10.42
CA ILE A 43 -6.77 4.35 10.99
C ILE A 43 -5.97 4.56 12.27
N ALA A 44 -5.01 5.49 12.27
CA ALA A 44 -4.15 5.78 13.42
C ALA A 44 -4.93 6.34 14.62
N ASP A 45 -5.96 7.14 14.36
CA ASP A 45 -6.85 7.71 15.38
C ASP A 45 -7.77 6.64 15.99
N GLY A 46 -8.19 5.65 15.20
CA GLY A 46 -9.03 4.54 15.65
C GLY A 46 -8.28 3.41 16.37
N VAL A 47 -6.97 3.51 16.56
CA VAL A 47 -6.16 2.48 17.24
C VAL A 47 -6.18 2.68 18.75
N THR A 48 -6.63 1.65 19.46
CA THR A 48 -6.78 1.61 20.93
C THR A 48 -5.90 0.52 21.55
N PHE A 49 -5.47 0.74 22.81
CA PHE A 49 -4.51 -0.10 23.53
C PHE A 49 -4.93 -1.56 23.71
N ASP A 50 -6.22 -1.85 23.77
CA ASP A 50 -6.79 -3.20 23.94
C ASP A 50 -6.51 -4.16 22.78
N THR A 51 -6.06 -3.62 21.64
CA THR A 51 -5.77 -4.41 20.44
C THR A 51 -4.29 -4.70 20.22
N PHE A 52 -3.42 -4.22 21.11
CA PHE A 52 -1.98 -4.31 20.93
C PHE A 52 -1.48 -5.74 21.11
N GLN A 53 -0.82 -6.25 20.07
CA GLN A 53 -0.10 -7.51 20.15
C GLN A 53 1.30 -7.24 20.71
N ILE A 54 1.41 -7.32 22.04
CA ILE A 54 2.68 -7.18 22.76
C ILE A 54 3.34 -8.55 22.88
N SER A 55 4.65 -8.62 22.65
CA SER A 55 5.39 -9.88 22.77
C SER A 55 5.43 -10.36 24.23
N THR A 56 5.56 -11.66 24.44
CA THR A 56 5.69 -12.23 25.80
C THR A 56 6.91 -11.66 26.54
N ILE A 57 7.97 -11.34 25.82
CA ILE A 57 9.20 -10.76 26.37
C ILE A 57 8.90 -9.34 26.87
N ASP A 58 8.24 -8.52 26.06
CA ASP A 58 7.90 -7.14 26.41
C ASP A 58 6.89 -7.08 27.57
N CYS A 59 5.93 -8.02 27.61
CA CYS A 59 5.05 -8.19 28.77
C CYS A 59 5.85 -8.46 30.05
N ALA A 60 6.86 -9.35 30.00
CA ALA A 60 7.71 -9.62 31.16
C ALA A 60 8.53 -8.38 31.59
N VAL A 61 8.98 -7.56 30.64
CA VAL A 61 9.67 -6.29 30.93
C VAL A 61 8.72 -5.30 31.60
N ILE A 62 7.48 -5.17 31.10
CA ILE A 62 6.44 -4.33 31.70
C ILE A 62 6.12 -4.81 33.12
N ASP A 63 5.88 -6.10 33.32
CA ASP A 63 5.59 -6.66 34.64
C ASP A 63 6.72 -6.39 35.64
N ALA A 64 7.97 -6.63 35.22
CA ALA A 64 9.13 -6.36 36.06
C ALA A 64 9.29 -4.85 36.36
N ALA A 65 8.98 -3.97 35.41
CA ALA A 65 8.99 -2.52 35.60
C ALA A 65 7.91 -2.07 36.60
N LEU A 66 6.69 -2.54 36.44
CA LEU A 66 5.56 -2.24 37.33
C LEU A 66 5.80 -2.76 38.75
N ALA A 67 6.37 -3.96 38.89
CA ALA A 67 6.72 -4.52 40.19
C ALA A 67 7.81 -3.72 40.92
N ARG A 68 8.73 -3.09 40.19
CA ARG A 68 9.78 -2.24 40.77
C ARG A 68 9.28 -0.85 41.15
N GLY A 69 8.25 -0.33 40.46
CA GLY A 69 7.59 0.93 40.78
C GLY A 69 8.48 2.17 40.67
N ARG A 70 9.52 2.12 39.84
CA ARG A 70 10.47 3.24 39.66
C ARG A 70 10.04 4.17 38.53
N LEU A 71 10.31 5.47 38.69
CA LEU A 71 9.98 6.47 37.65
C LEU A 71 10.82 6.26 36.38
N GLU A 72 12.05 5.77 36.51
CA GLU A 72 12.92 5.51 35.36
C GLU A 72 12.35 4.40 34.45
N ASP A 73 11.56 3.49 35.01
CA ASP A 73 10.95 2.38 34.28
C ASP A 73 9.74 2.82 33.44
N VAL A 74 9.16 3.99 33.73
CA VAL A 74 8.03 4.56 32.97
C VAL A 74 8.38 4.72 31.50
N TYR A 75 9.60 5.17 31.19
CA TYR A 75 10.03 5.31 29.80
C TYR A 75 10.17 3.97 29.09
N SER A 76 10.56 2.91 29.80
CA SER A 76 10.67 1.57 29.21
C SER A 76 9.29 1.04 28.84
N VAL A 77 8.32 1.15 29.76
CA VAL A 77 6.93 0.76 29.50
C VAL A 77 6.32 1.61 28.39
N TRP A 78 6.51 2.93 28.45
CA TRP A 78 6.01 3.85 27.43
C TRP A 78 6.54 3.50 26.03
N ASN A 79 7.84 3.28 25.89
CA ASN A 79 8.44 2.97 24.59
C ASN A 79 7.94 1.64 24.01
N ILE A 80 7.73 0.63 24.87
CA ILE A 80 7.13 -0.64 24.45
C ILE A 80 5.71 -0.42 23.91
N LEU A 81 4.90 0.35 24.65
CA LEU A 81 3.51 0.61 24.26
C LEU A 81 3.41 1.46 22.98
N VAL A 82 4.29 2.45 22.80
CA VAL A 82 4.39 3.23 21.56
C VAL A 82 4.77 2.34 20.39
N ALA A 83 5.79 1.48 20.54
CA ALA A 83 6.18 0.55 19.49
C ALA A 83 5.05 -0.42 19.12
N ALA A 84 4.31 -0.91 20.12
CA ALA A 84 3.15 -1.77 19.89
C ALA A 84 2.01 -1.04 19.14
N ARG A 85 1.78 0.25 19.48
CA ARG A 85 0.82 1.11 18.76
C ARG A 85 1.22 1.28 17.29
N ASP A 86 2.48 1.63 17.04
CA ASP A 86 2.98 1.87 15.68
C ASP A 86 2.90 0.60 14.82
N ALA A 87 3.20 -0.56 15.42
CA ALA A 87 3.05 -1.85 14.75
C ALA A 87 1.60 -2.20 14.41
N GLU A 88 0.64 -1.88 15.29
CA GLU A 88 -0.80 -2.06 15.00
C GLU A 88 -1.28 -1.14 13.88
N ILE A 89 -0.88 0.13 13.90
CA ILE A 89 -1.18 1.09 12.83
C ILE A 89 -0.66 0.56 11.49
N ALA A 90 0.61 0.13 11.45
CA ALA A 90 1.21 -0.42 10.25
C ALA A 90 0.47 -1.67 9.74
N ARG A 91 0.05 -2.58 10.64
CA ARG A 91 -0.74 -3.76 10.26
C ARG A 91 -2.09 -3.38 9.65
N ARG A 92 -2.80 -2.40 10.22
CA ARG A 92 -4.10 -1.95 9.70
C ARG A 92 -3.96 -1.22 8.37
N ILE A 93 -2.95 -0.38 8.21
CA ILE A 93 -2.64 0.28 6.93
C ILE A 93 -2.36 -0.79 5.86
N ALA A 94 -1.50 -1.78 6.16
CA ALA A 94 -1.21 -2.86 5.22
C ALA A 94 -2.47 -3.65 4.83
N ALA A 95 -3.36 -3.92 5.78
CA ALA A 95 -4.65 -4.57 5.49
C ALA A 95 -5.56 -3.71 4.60
N ALA A 96 -5.60 -2.39 4.84
CA ALA A 96 -6.36 -1.45 4.01
C ALA A 96 -5.78 -1.33 2.59
N ASP A 97 -4.45 -1.30 2.45
CA ASP A 97 -3.77 -1.29 1.16
C ASP A 97 -4.05 -2.56 0.36
N ILE A 98 -4.05 -3.72 1.02
CA ILE A 98 -4.44 -4.99 0.38
C ILE A 98 -5.91 -4.93 -0.08
N ALA A 99 -6.80 -4.39 0.74
CA ALA A 99 -8.22 -4.28 0.40
C ALA A 99 -8.50 -3.31 -0.76
N GLU A 100 -7.72 -2.23 -0.87
CA GLU A 100 -7.82 -1.26 -1.96
C GLU A 100 -7.11 -1.71 -3.24
N SER A 101 -6.13 -2.62 -3.12
CA SER A 101 -5.44 -3.17 -4.28
C SER A 101 -6.43 -3.86 -5.22
N ARG A 102 -6.39 -3.50 -6.51
CA ARG A 102 -7.21 -4.20 -7.52
C ARG A 102 -6.85 -5.69 -7.50
N PRO A 103 -7.83 -6.59 -7.63
CA PRO A 103 -7.53 -8.01 -7.78
C PRO A 103 -6.54 -8.18 -8.93
N LEU A 104 -5.47 -8.93 -8.65
CA LEU A 104 -4.44 -9.21 -9.64
C LEU A 104 -5.12 -9.78 -10.89
N ALA A 105 -4.66 -9.31 -12.06
CA ALA A 105 -5.21 -9.78 -13.32
C ALA A 105 -5.19 -11.31 -13.38
N MET A 106 -6.25 -11.90 -13.95
CA MET A 106 -6.26 -13.31 -14.28
C MET A 106 -5.10 -13.61 -15.21
N THR A 107 -4.27 -14.56 -14.81
CA THR A 107 -3.11 -14.99 -15.58
C THR A 107 -3.38 -16.30 -16.30
N TYR A 108 -2.78 -16.44 -17.48
CA TYR A 108 -2.94 -17.58 -18.36
C TYR A 108 -1.57 -18.11 -18.75
N CYS A 109 -1.46 -19.41 -18.95
CA CYS A 109 -0.24 -19.99 -19.50
C CYS A 109 -0.04 -19.49 -20.94
N SER A 110 1.06 -18.79 -21.21
CA SER A 110 1.38 -18.29 -22.54
C SER A 110 1.61 -19.41 -23.58
N GLN A 111 1.88 -20.64 -23.13
CA GLN A 111 2.16 -21.78 -23.99
C GLN A 111 0.94 -22.65 -24.28
N CYS A 112 0.08 -22.94 -23.28
CA CYS A 112 -1.09 -23.81 -23.46
C CYS A 112 -2.45 -23.15 -23.25
N GLY A 113 -2.48 -21.88 -22.83
CA GLY A 113 -3.71 -21.12 -22.60
C GLY A 113 -4.49 -21.49 -21.33
N ALA A 114 -3.98 -22.39 -20.49
CA ALA A 114 -4.66 -22.78 -19.26
C ALA A 114 -4.80 -21.60 -18.29
N GLU A 115 -5.97 -21.49 -17.66
CA GLU A 115 -6.23 -20.52 -16.59
C GLU A 115 -5.38 -20.85 -15.36
N LEU A 116 -4.58 -19.88 -14.92
CA LEU A 116 -3.71 -20.03 -13.76
C LEU A 116 -4.34 -19.44 -12.51
N GLY A 117 -5.26 -18.49 -12.68
CA GLY A 117 -5.83 -17.69 -11.59
C GLY A 117 -5.15 -16.32 -11.44
N PRO A 118 -5.45 -15.60 -10.35
CA PRO A 118 -4.84 -14.30 -10.05
C PRO A 118 -3.32 -14.41 -9.96
N GLY A 119 -2.55 -13.40 -10.37
CA GLY A 119 -1.09 -13.46 -10.54
C GLY A 119 -0.19 -13.95 -9.38
N THR A 120 -0.75 -14.29 -8.21
CA THR A 120 -0.07 -14.99 -7.09
C THR A 120 -0.23 -16.51 -7.11
N SER A 121 -1.07 -17.09 -7.96
CA SER A 121 -1.31 -18.54 -8.06
C SER A 121 -0.20 -19.30 -8.83
N GLY A 122 0.96 -18.66 -8.98
CA GLY A 122 2.03 -18.97 -9.91
C GLY A 122 2.35 -20.47 -10.10
N VAL A 123 2.48 -20.83 -11.37
CA VAL A 123 2.94 -22.14 -11.84
C VAL A 123 4.09 -21.88 -12.77
N SER A 124 5.23 -22.52 -12.51
CA SER A 124 6.50 -22.16 -13.13
C SER A 124 6.62 -22.74 -14.54
N HIS A 125 6.02 -23.90 -14.81
CA HIS A 125 6.13 -24.58 -16.09
C HIS A 125 4.79 -25.04 -16.65
N CYS A 126 4.67 -25.02 -17.98
CA CYS A 126 3.47 -25.45 -18.70
C CYS A 126 3.10 -26.92 -18.42
N SER A 127 4.08 -27.76 -18.08
CA SER A 127 3.86 -29.16 -17.70
C SER A 127 3.05 -29.31 -16.41
N ASP A 128 3.10 -28.31 -15.52
CA ASP A 128 2.49 -28.37 -14.20
C ASP A 128 0.95 -28.32 -14.30
N HIS A 129 0.41 -27.90 -15.45
CA HIS A 129 -1.03 -27.95 -15.76
C HIS A 129 -1.51 -29.36 -16.15
N ILE A 130 -0.65 -30.16 -16.77
CA ILE A 130 -1.05 -31.44 -17.38
C ILE A 130 -1.47 -32.45 -16.30
N GLY A 131 -0.91 -32.35 -15.10
CA GLY A 131 -1.25 -33.21 -13.95
C GLY A 131 -2.53 -32.85 -13.20
N ARG A 132 -3.22 -31.74 -13.54
CA ARG A 132 -4.43 -31.27 -12.83
C ARG A 132 -5.73 -31.39 -13.64
N ARG A 133 -5.72 -32.06 -14.80
CA ARG A 133 -6.94 -32.38 -15.55
C ARG A 133 -7.64 -33.61 -14.94
N THR A 134 -8.47 -33.37 -13.93
CA THR A 134 -9.58 -34.24 -13.50
C THR A 134 -10.81 -33.37 -13.36
#